data_AF-C2EK38-F1
#
_entry.id   AF-C2EK38-F1
#
_cell.length_a   1.000
_cell.length_b   1.000
_cell.length_c   1.000
_cell.angle_alpha   90.00
_cell.angle_beta   90.00
_cell.angle_gamma   90.00
#
_symmetry.space_group_name_H-M   'P 1'
#
loop_
_entity.id
_entity.type
_entity.pdbx_description
1 polymer ?
#
loop_
_entity_poly.entity_id
_entity_poly.type
_entity_poly.pdbx_seq_one_letter_code
_entity_poly.pdbx_strand_id
1 'polypeptide(L)'
;MANLNDIKLSAQDILKKQFRSKVKGYDPDEVDAYLDQVISDYETFQQLIEDLYGQIGTLQRQLMDEKQKEKKTVEAEKEEEEKVKTYTPTHRRSSMATNFAEDDDNQGEISTNMAIIQRISTLERKVYNLEQHVYGLKH
;
A
#
# COMPACT_ATOMS: atom_id res chain seq x y z
N MET A 1 16.58 16.91 16.15
CA MET A 1 15.17 17.12 16.57
C MET A 1 15.10 16.80 18.05
N ALA A 2 14.42 17.62 18.86
CA ALA A 2 14.22 17.30 20.28
C ALA A 2 13.33 16.06 20.39
N ASN A 3 13.70 15.11 21.26
CA ASN A 3 12.90 13.93 21.53
C ASN A 3 11.91 14.22 22.65
N LEU A 4 10.78 13.51 22.67
CA LEU A 4 9.79 13.61 23.76
C LEU A 4 10.41 13.34 25.15
N ASN A 5 11.46 12.51 25.19
CA ASN A 5 12.24 12.20 26.40
C ASN A 5 13.15 13.35 26.87
N ASP A 6 13.34 14.40 26.07
CA ASP A 6 14.12 15.58 26.46
C ASP A 6 13.29 16.54 27.34
N ILE A 7 11.98 16.30 27.49
CA ILE A 7 11.08 17.06 28.37
C ILE A 7 11.33 16.63 29.82
N LYS A 8 11.80 17.58 30.63
CA LYS A 8 12.24 17.32 32.02
C LYS A 8 11.15 17.48 33.09
N LEU A 9 10.03 18.10 32.74
CA LEU A 9 8.98 18.47 33.69
C LEU A 9 7.63 18.07 33.12
N SER A 10 6.76 17.52 33.96
CA SER A 10 5.34 17.37 33.66
C SER A 10 4.52 18.49 34.31
N ALA A 11 3.28 18.70 33.82
CA ALA A 11 2.32 19.62 34.44
C ALA A 11 2.14 19.33 35.95
N GLN A 12 2.08 18.05 36.32
CA GLN A 12 2.03 17.58 37.71
C GLN A 12 3.27 17.96 38.53
N ASP A 13 4.45 17.91 37.93
CA ASP A 13 5.71 18.26 38.61
C ASP A 13 5.80 19.76 38.86
N ILE A 14 5.29 20.57 37.92
CA ILE A 14 5.24 22.04 38.05
C ILE A 14 4.25 22.41 39.17
N LEU A 15 3.07 21.80 39.20
CA LEU A 15 2.06 22.03 40.24
C LEU A 15 2.57 21.69 41.66
N LYS A 16 3.31 20.58 41.80
CA LYS A 16 3.84 20.14 43.10
C LYS A 16 5.14 20.85 43.48
N LYS A 17 5.65 21.76 42.62
CA LYS A 17 6.92 22.44 42.86
C LYS A 17 6.77 23.43 44.01
N GLN A 18 7.61 23.29 45.02
CA GLN A 18 7.71 24.24 46.13
C GLN A 18 9.03 25.01 46.02
N PHE A 19 8.95 26.33 45.99
CA PHE A 19 10.11 27.22 45.95
C PHE A 19 10.55 27.59 47.37
N ARG A 20 11.85 27.75 47.58
CA ARG A 20 12.37 28.25 48.86
C ARG A 20 12.17 29.77 48.90
N SER A 21 11.46 30.26 49.90
CA SER A 21 11.32 31.69 50.14
C SER A 21 12.63 32.28 50.68
N LYS A 22 13.01 33.46 50.17
CA LYS A 22 14.17 34.25 50.60
C LYS A 22 13.73 35.71 50.77
N VAL A 23 14.39 36.43 51.68
CA VAL A 23 14.08 37.85 52.02
C VAL A 23 14.09 38.79 50.80
N LYS A 24 14.83 38.42 49.75
CA LYS A 24 14.76 39.07 48.43
C LYS A 24 14.43 37.99 47.40
N GLY A 25 13.32 38.14 46.70
CA GLY A 25 12.81 37.18 45.74
C GLY A 25 11.60 37.75 44.98
N TYR A 26 11.06 36.94 44.08
CA TYR A 26 9.79 37.22 43.41
C TYR A 26 8.62 37.04 44.38
N ASP A 27 7.51 37.71 44.09
CA ASP A 27 6.26 37.54 44.82
C ASP A 27 5.72 36.11 44.57
N PRO A 28 5.49 35.30 45.60
CA PRO A 28 4.91 33.97 45.45
C PRO A 28 3.60 33.97 44.65
N ASP A 29 2.74 34.98 44.85
CA ASP A 29 1.43 35.02 44.21
C ASP A 29 1.54 35.29 42.69
N GLU A 30 2.48 36.14 42.28
CA GLU A 30 2.77 36.42 40.87
C GLU A 30 3.38 35.19 40.18
N VAL A 31 4.28 34.50 40.89
CA VAL A 31 4.91 33.26 40.39
C VAL A 31 3.85 32.17 40.23
N ASP A 32 2.97 31.97 41.19
CA ASP A 32 1.91 30.96 41.12
C ASP A 32 0.95 31.24 39.97
N ALA A 33 0.50 32.50 39.81
CA ALA A 33 -0.36 32.89 38.69
C ALA A 33 0.30 32.66 37.31
N TYR A 34 1.61 32.85 37.23
CA TYR A 34 2.37 32.53 36.01
C TYR A 34 2.51 31.02 35.80
N LEU A 35 2.76 30.26 36.87
CA LEU A 35 2.87 28.80 36.81
C LEU A 35 1.56 28.13 36.41
N ASP A 36 0.41 28.68 36.81
CA ASP A 36 -0.91 28.20 36.34
C ASP A 36 -1.04 28.27 34.81
N GLN A 37 -0.55 29.34 34.19
CA GLN A 37 -0.53 29.47 32.73
C GLN A 37 0.41 28.44 32.10
N VAL A 38 1.61 28.28 32.66
CA VAL A 38 2.58 27.28 32.17
C VAL A 38 2.03 25.87 32.30
N ILE A 39 1.30 25.56 33.37
CA ILE A 39 0.64 24.26 33.55
C ILE A 39 -0.40 24.04 32.45
N SER A 40 -1.25 25.05 32.18
CA SER A 40 -2.26 24.97 31.12
C SER A 40 -1.65 24.73 29.74
N ASP A 41 -0.53 25.40 29.43
CA ASP A 41 0.19 25.19 28.17
C ASP A 41 0.77 23.77 28.10
N TYR A 42 1.33 23.25 29.19
CA TYR A 42 1.87 21.89 29.25
C TYR A 42 0.78 20.82 29.04
N GLU A 43 -0.42 21.01 29.58
CA GLU A 43 -1.56 20.13 29.33
C GLU A 43 -2.00 20.19 27.87
N THR A 44 -2.05 21.41 27.30
CA THR A 44 -2.41 21.62 25.89
C THR A 44 -1.39 20.98 24.96
N PHE A 45 -0.09 21.08 25.25
CA PHE A 45 0.94 20.41 24.47
C PHE A 45 0.83 18.89 24.54
N GLN A 46 0.47 18.31 25.69
CA GLN A 46 0.24 16.87 25.79
C GLN A 46 -0.91 16.43 24.90
N GLN A 47 -2.05 17.13 24.94
CA GLN A 47 -3.20 16.85 24.07
C GLN A 47 -2.84 16.96 22.59
N LEU A 48 -2.13 18.01 22.19
CA LEU A 48 -1.69 18.20 20.80
C LEU A 48 -0.77 17.06 20.34
N ILE A 49 0.14 16.61 21.20
CA ILE A 49 1.04 15.51 20.90
C ILE A 49 0.25 14.21 20.71
N GLU A 50 -0.70 13.92 21.60
CA GLU A 50 -1.59 12.75 21.48
C GLU A 50 -2.42 12.78 20.21
N ASP A 51 -3.02 13.92 19.88
CA ASP A 51 -3.78 14.13 18.65
C ASP A 51 -2.94 13.91 17.41
N LEU A 52 -1.71 14.44 17.39
CA LEU A 52 -0.76 14.25 16.28
C LEU A 52 -0.37 12.78 16.12
N TYR A 53 -0.07 12.08 17.23
CA TYR A 53 0.21 10.64 17.17
C TYR A 53 -1.01 9.84 16.69
N GLY A 54 -2.22 10.22 17.11
CA GLY A 54 -3.47 9.65 16.62
C GLY A 54 -3.64 9.85 15.10
N GLN A 55 -3.43 11.07 14.62
CA GLN A 55 -3.48 11.38 13.19
C GLN A 55 -2.46 10.57 12.38
N ILE A 56 -1.21 10.49 12.85
CA ILE A 56 -0.18 9.67 12.21
C ILE A 56 -0.60 8.20 12.16
N GLY A 57 -1.15 7.67 13.26
CA GLY A 57 -1.63 6.28 13.30
C GLY A 57 -2.77 6.03 12.32
N THR A 58 -3.74 6.94 12.21
CA THR A 58 -4.86 6.83 11.26
C THR A 58 -4.38 6.91 9.81
N LEU A 59 -3.49 7.85 9.48
CA LEU A 59 -2.92 8.00 8.14
C LEU A 59 -2.07 6.79 7.75
N GLN A 60 -1.24 6.28 8.66
CA GLN A 60 -0.48 5.06 8.42
C GLN A 60 -1.38 3.86 8.14
N ARG A 61 -2.49 3.74 8.88
CA ARG A 61 -3.49 2.68 8.64
C ARG A 61 -4.17 2.85 7.28
N GLN A 62 -4.57 4.07 6.92
CA GLN A 62 -5.15 4.34 5.60
C GLN A 62 -4.19 3.96 4.48
N LEU A 63 -2.92 4.34 4.57
CA LEU A 63 -1.90 3.96 3.58
C LEU A 63 -1.69 2.44 3.50
N MET A 64 -1.76 1.73 4.63
CA MET A 64 -1.69 0.26 4.62
C MET A 64 -2.92 -0.37 3.95
N ASP A 65 -4.12 0.13 4.26
CA ASP A 65 -5.37 -0.35 3.68
C ASP A 65 -5.44 -0.06 2.17
N GLU A 66 -4.95 1.10 1.72
CA GLU A 66 -4.83 1.45 0.30
C GLU A 66 -3.86 0.52 -0.43
N LYS A 67 -2.66 0.29 0.12
CA LYS A 67 -1.71 -0.67 -0.44
C LYS A 67 -2.26 -2.09 -0.50
N GLN A 68 -3.09 -2.49 0.45
CA GLN A 68 -3.76 -3.80 0.41
C GLN A 68 -4.87 -3.85 -0.63
N LYS A 69 -5.62 -2.75 -0.82
CA LYS A 69 -6.61 -2.64 -1.90
C LYS A 69 -5.96 -2.66 -3.26
N GLU A 70 -4.87 -1.92 -3.47
CA GLU A 70 -4.07 -1.95 -4.70
C GLU A 70 -3.56 -3.36 -4.99
N LYS A 71 -3.05 -4.09 -4.00
CA LYS A 71 -2.66 -5.49 -4.20
C LYS A 71 -3.84 -6.38 -4.62
N LYS A 72 -5.02 -6.19 -4.02
CA LYS A 72 -6.23 -6.96 -4.37
C LYS A 72 -6.82 -6.57 -5.72
N THR A 73 -6.79 -5.30 -6.12
CA THR A 73 -7.25 -4.88 -7.45
C THR A 73 -6.30 -5.33 -8.54
N VAL A 74 -4.98 -5.30 -8.30
CA VAL A 74 -3.98 -5.85 -9.23
C VAL A 74 -4.08 -7.37 -9.34
N GLU A 75 -4.53 -8.08 -8.30
CA GLU A 75 -4.82 -9.52 -8.35
C GLU A 75 -6.14 -9.83 -9.10
N ALA A 76 -7.19 -9.04 -8.90
CA ALA A 76 -8.47 -9.21 -9.59
C ALA A 76 -8.41 -8.84 -11.09
N GLU A 77 -7.67 -7.78 -11.45
CA GLU A 77 -7.45 -7.39 -12.86
C GLU A 77 -6.57 -8.41 -13.60
N LYS A 78 -5.63 -9.08 -12.90
CA LYS A 78 -4.87 -10.21 -13.47
C LYS A 78 -5.76 -11.43 -13.76
N GLU A 79 -6.72 -11.74 -12.90
CA GLU A 79 -7.64 -12.86 -13.11
C GLU A 79 -8.67 -12.61 -14.23
N GLU A 80 -9.11 -11.36 -14.43
CA GLU A 80 -10.02 -11.00 -15.52
C GLU A 80 -9.30 -10.86 -16.88
N GLU A 81 -8.09 -10.30 -16.94
CA GLU A 81 -7.32 -10.26 -18.19
C GLU A 81 -6.80 -11.64 -18.64
N GLU A 82 -6.48 -12.56 -17.72
CA GLU A 82 -6.00 -13.91 -18.06
C GLU A 82 -7.10 -14.76 -18.72
N LYS A 83 -8.37 -14.59 -18.33
CA LYS A 83 -9.52 -15.29 -18.94
C LYS A 83 -9.83 -14.81 -20.35
N VAL A 84 -9.55 -13.55 -20.68
CA VAL A 84 -9.79 -13.02 -22.03
C VAL A 84 -8.61 -13.32 -22.98
N LYS A 85 -7.38 -13.44 -22.46
CA LYS A 85 -6.17 -13.68 -23.27
C LYS A 85 -5.90 -15.16 -23.62
N THR A 86 -6.73 -16.09 -23.15
CA THR A 86 -6.52 -17.52 -23.39
C THR A 86 -7.62 -18.12 -24.28
N TYR A 87 -7.54 -17.90 -25.59
CA TYR A 87 -8.15 -18.87 -26.52
C TYR A 87 -7.22 -20.08 -26.61
N THR A 88 -7.29 -20.98 -25.62
CA THR A 88 -6.89 -22.36 -25.83
C THR A 88 -8.13 -23.12 -26.28
N PRO A 89 -8.20 -23.63 -27.52
CA PRO A 89 -9.22 -24.60 -27.87
C PRO A 89 -8.91 -25.88 -27.08
N THR A 90 -9.39 -25.99 -25.84
CA THR A 90 -9.28 -27.20 -25.02
C THR A 90 -10.26 -28.29 -25.44
N HIS A 91 -11.14 -28.00 -26.41
CA HIS A 91 -11.92 -29.03 -27.07
C HIS A 91 -11.12 -29.55 -28.28
N ARG A 92 -10.29 -30.57 -28.05
CA ARG A 92 -10.16 -31.62 -29.07
C ARG A 92 -11.58 -32.12 -29.30
N ARG A 93 -12.22 -31.69 -30.39
CA ARG A 93 -13.46 -32.31 -30.86
C ARG A 93 -13.13 -33.79 -31.07
N SER A 94 -13.54 -34.61 -30.11
CA SER A 94 -13.86 -35.99 -30.38
C SER A 94 -15.07 -35.94 -31.31
N SER A 95 -14.83 -36.08 -32.61
CA SER A 95 -15.86 -36.49 -33.54
C SER A 95 -15.32 -37.67 -34.34
N MET A 96 -15.82 -38.82 -33.91
CA MET A 96 -16.01 -40.06 -34.63
C MET A 96 -16.02 -39.92 -36.16
N ALA A 97 -15.38 -40.88 -36.81
CA ALA A 97 -15.28 -41.10 -38.25
C ALA A 97 -16.54 -40.72 -39.05
N THR A 98 -16.32 -39.99 -40.15
CA THR A 98 -17.10 -40.19 -41.37
C THR A 98 -16.14 -40.21 -42.57
N ASN A 99 -16.25 -41.29 -43.34
CA ASN A 99 -15.52 -41.52 -44.57
C ASN A 99 -15.84 -40.44 -45.59
N PHE A 100 -14.87 -39.58 -45.94
CA PHE A 100 -14.86 -38.86 -47.21
C PHE A 100 -13.41 -38.72 -47.65
N ALA A 101 -13.03 -39.56 -48.62
CA ALA A 101 -11.84 -39.38 -49.42
C ALA A 101 -12.13 -38.27 -50.43
N GLU A 102 -11.30 -37.22 -50.46
CA GLU A 102 -11.07 -36.33 -51.60
C GLU A 102 -9.90 -35.36 -51.30
N ASP A 103 -8.93 -35.35 -52.21
CA ASP A 103 -7.86 -34.36 -52.50
C ASP A 103 -6.96 -33.75 -51.40
N ASP A 104 -5.73 -34.26 -51.39
CA ASP A 104 -4.44 -33.60 -51.68
C ASP A 104 -4.21 -32.08 -51.38
N ASP A 105 -2.97 -31.79 -50.99
CA ASP A 105 -2.29 -30.50 -50.73
C ASP A 105 -2.59 -29.68 -49.45
N ASN A 106 -3.80 -29.65 -48.90
CA ASN A 106 -4.11 -28.64 -47.85
C ASN A 106 -3.77 -29.07 -46.39
N GLN A 107 -3.43 -30.34 -46.15
CA GLN A 107 -3.13 -30.84 -44.79
C GLN A 107 -1.81 -30.28 -44.23
N GLY A 108 -0.83 -30.00 -45.11
CA GLY A 108 0.44 -29.39 -44.72
C GLY A 108 0.25 -27.95 -44.24
N GLU A 109 -0.58 -27.18 -44.94
CA GLU A 109 -0.92 -25.79 -44.59
C GLU A 109 -1.70 -25.71 -43.28
N ILE A 110 -2.66 -26.62 -43.03
CA ILE A 110 -3.40 -26.66 -41.77
C ILE A 110 -2.47 -26.92 -40.57
N SER A 111 -1.50 -27.84 -40.71
CA SER A 111 -0.50 -28.08 -39.66
C SER A 111 0.42 -26.88 -39.45
N THR A 112 0.76 -26.17 -40.52
CA THR A 112 1.62 -24.99 -40.52
C THR A 112 0.90 -23.80 -39.90
N ASN A 113 -0.35 -23.56 -40.29
CA ASN A 113 -1.20 -22.53 -39.71
C ASN A 113 -1.40 -22.78 -38.21
N MET A 114 -1.59 -24.03 -37.80
CA MET A 114 -1.64 -24.38 -36.37
C MET A 114 -0.31 -24.09 -35.66
N ALA A 115 0.84 -24.40 -36.27
CA ALA A 115 2.16 -24.09 -35.72
C ALA A 115 2.42 -22.58 -35.65
N ILE A 116 1.95 -21.81 -36.64
CA ILE A 116 2.03 -20.35 -36.68
C ILE A 116 1.20 -19.77 -35.53
N ILE A 117 -0.04 -20.22 -35.34
CA ILE A 117 -0.90 -19.78 -34.24
C ILE A 117 -0.24 -20.06 -32.89
N GLN A 118 0.30 -21.27 -32.68
CA GLN A 118 1.02 -21.60 -31.44
C GLN A 118 2.26 -20.71 -31.21
N ARG A 119 3.00 -20.41 -32.28
CA ARG A 119 4.18 -19.56 -32.22
C ARG A 119 3.80 -18.10 -31.92
N ILE A 120 2.73 -17.60 -32.51
CA ILE A 120 2.17 -16.27 -32.22
C ILE A 120 1.74 -16.20 -30.75
N SER A 121 0.97 -17.16 -30.25
CA SER A 121 0.58 -17.20 -28.83
C SER A 121 1.78 -17.27 -27.89
N THR A 122 2.85 -17.97 -28.27
CA THR A 122 4.09 -18.03 -27.48
C THR A 122 4.84 -16.70 -27.50
N LEU A 123 4.87 -16.01 -28.64
CA LEU A 123 5.49 -14.70 -28.80
C LEU A 123 4.72 -13.62 -28.05
N GLU A 124 3.39 -13.60 -28.16
CA GLU A 124 2.52 -12.70 -27.40
C GLU A 124 2.78 -12.84 -25.89
N ARG A 125 2.91 -14.07 -25.38
CA ARG A 125 3.29 -14.33 -23.98
C ARG A 125 4.66 -13.73 -23.61
N LYS A 126 5.66 -13.84 -24.49
CA LYS A 126 7.01 -13.29 -24.24
C LYS A 126 7.03 -11.78 -24.26
N VAL A 127 6.36 -11.16 -25.23
CA VAL A 127 6.26 -9.70 -25.37
C VAL A 127 5.56 -9.12 -24.13
N TYR A 128 4.44 -9.71 -23.73
CA TYR A 128 3.72 -9.28 -22.52
C TYR A 128 4.60 -9.33 -21.26
N ASN A 129 5.32 -10.43 -21.02
CA ASN A 129 6.22 -10.55 -19.87
C ASN A 129 7.38 -9.53 -19.91
N LEU A 130 7.89 -9.22 -21.10
CA LEU A 130 8.93 -8.21 -21.32
C LEU A 130 8.40 -6.80 -21.06
N GLU A 131 7.21 -6.46 -21.56
CA GLU A 131 6.57 -5.16 -21.30
C GLU A 131 6.36 -4.92 -19.81
N GLN A 132 5.91 -5.94 -19.07
CA GLN A 132 5.77 -5.87 -17.60
C GLN A 132 7.11 -5.61 -16.88
N HIS A 133 8.23 -6.11 -17.42
CA HIS A 133 9.57 -5.86 -16.87
C HIS A 133 10.13 -4.50 -17.25
N VAL A 134 9.88 -4.02 -18.47
CA VAL A 134 10.41 -2.76 -19.00
C VAL A 134 9.65 -1.54 -18.47
N TYR A 135 8.32 -1.65 -18.32
CA TYR A 135 7.47 -0.55 -17.84
C TYR A 135 7.26 -0.52 -16.33
N GLY A 136 7.96 -1.34 -15.55
CA GLY A 136 8.10 -1.13 -14.11
C GLY A 136 6.78 -1.24 -13.32
N LEU A 137 5.96 -2.26 -13.57
CA LEU A 137 4.86 -2.65 -12.68
C LEU A 137 5.27 -3.79 -11.73
N LYS A 138 6.47 -3.66 -11.13
CA LYS A 138 6.85 -4.37 -9.91
C LYS A 138 7.24 -3.34 -8.85
N HIS A 139 6.24 -2.87 -8.12
CA HIS A 139 6.42 -2.41 -6.73
C HIS A 139 5.99 -3.53 -5.77
#